data_AF-A9FV53-F1
#
_entry.id   AF-A9FV53-F1
#
_cell.length_a   1.000
_cell.length_b   1.000
_cell.length_c   1.000
_cell.angle_alpha   90.00
_cell.angle_beta   90.00
_cell.angle_gamma   90.00
#
_symmetry.space_group_name_H-M   'P 1'
#
loop_
_entity.id
_entity.type
_entity.pdbx_description
1 polymer ?
#
loop_
_entity_poly.entity_id
_entity_poly.type
_entity_poly.pdbx_seq_one_letter_code
_entity_poly.pdbx_strand_id
1 'polypeptide(L)'
;MPRSTSDSMSPDAPVPLVFPCGAIGLVGGWITADVLEMDELVPRFLLAGVTPIVAALLGHYLTSRIGGVWGDGSMAFGAGDAPADGLPWVDAPGKWTRRGPFVAGVLALWAIVVAGVVNGMTIGLVAGPAGMIVGAAFGAVFALPFVPALAVVLIAANRVGRARAGSIVALSDRRAVWAATAAVIAVALQLGSGLPEAAAPDLGRLVAAMGFAVVAGLCALDALEIARVLKLPRERSGAGDEVAERIAAEIEAGAAAAEDDGGAASAAWAGGKGTGERIDLGLGDEVHVEVVRPTHAYRGAQQIARVVRGNRERAVAALRAGLMRGAGALVVGAALWGEVWK
;
A
#
# COMPACT_ATOMS: atom_id res chain seq x y z
N MET A 1 32.94 -9.42 5.58
CA MET A 1 31.68 -9.17 6.33
C MET A 1 30.53 -9.28 5.35
N PRO A 2 29.56 -10.16 5.56
CA PRO A 2 28.38 -10.25 4.71
C PRO A 2 27.59 -8.94 4.84
N ARG A 3 27.41 -8.21 3.74
CA ARG A 3 26.43 -7.12 3.67
C ARG A 3 25.07 -7.77 3.91
N SER A 4 24.42 -7.40 5.01
CA SER A 4 23.07 -7.85 5.31
C SER A 4 22.18 -7.43 4.15
N THR A 5 21.76 -8.38 3.31
CA THR A 5 20.84 -8.15 2.19
C THR A 5 19.44 -7.79 2.63
N SER A 6 19.21 -7.65 3.94
CA SER A 6 18.23 -6.71 4.49
C SER A 6 18.73 -5.27 4.29
N ASP A 7 19.10 -4.90 3.06
CA ASP A 7 19.03 -3.51 2.62
C ASP A 7 17.57 -3.15 2.82
N SER A 8 17.35 -2.57 3.99
CA SER A 8 16.11 -2.08 4.49
C SER A 8 15.49 -1.30 3.36
N MET A 9 14.44 -1.84 2.74
CA MET A 9 13.61 -1.02 1.88
C MET A 9 13.34 0.24 2.69
N SER A 10 13.86 1.38 2.20
CA SER A 10 13.67 2.64 2.87
C SER A 10 12.18 2.73 3.19
N PRO A 11 11.81 3.00 4.45
CA PRO A 11 10.41 3.00 4.83
C PRO A 11 9.62 4.11 4.08
N ASP A 12 10.33 4.98 3.34
CA ASP A 12 9.80 5.98 2.41
C ASP A 12 9.59 5.47 0.98
N ALA A 13 10.12 4.29 0.61
CA ALA A 13 10.00 3.77 -0.73
C ALA A 13 8.53 3.49 -1.10
N PRO A 14 8.07 3.90 -2.30
CA PRO A 14 6.72 3.62 -2.75
C PRO A 14 6.49 2.11 -2.83
N VAL A 15 5.26 1.67 -2.56
CA VAL A 15 4.91 0.24 -2.66
C VAL A 15 5.08 -0.20 -4.13
N PRO A 16 5.89 -1.24 -4.40
CA PRO A 16 6.07 -1.73 -5.76
C PRO A 16 4.75 -2.36 -6.24
N LEU A 17 4.12 -1.75 -7.23
CA LEU A 17 2.89 -2.24 -7.86
C LEU A 17 3.16 -3.34 -8.89
N VAL A 18 4.43 -3.63 -9.17
CA VAL A 18 4.89 -4.69 -10.07
C VAL A 18 4.26 -6.03 -9.70
N PHE A 19 4.34 -6.41 -8.42
CA PHE A 19 3.81 -7.70 -7.95
C PHE A 19 2.28 -7.74 -7.93
N PRO A 20 1.57 -6.74 -7.36
CA PRO A 20 0.10 -6.68 -7.46
C PRO A 20 -0.42 -6.74 -8.90
N CYS A 21 0.14 -5.92 -9.81
CA CYS A 21 -0.33 -5.88 -11.18
C CYS A 21 0.02 -7.16 -11.93
N GLY A 22 1.21 -7.72 -11.73
CA GLY A 22 1.59 -9.01 -12.31
C GLY A 22 0.68 -10.16 -11.87
N ALA A 23 0.33 -10.22 -10.58
CA ALA A 23 -0.58 -11.24 -10.05
C ALA A 23 -2.01 -11.10 -10.64
N ILE A 24 -2.53 -9.87 -10.74
CA ILE A 24 -3.82 -9.61 -11.39
C ILE A 24 -3.76 -9.98 -12.88
N GLY A 25 -2.65 -9.64 -13.56
CA GLY A 25 -2.44 -9.99 -14.96
C GLY A 25 -2.39 -11.50 -15.20
N LEU A 26 -1.74 -12.26 -14.31
CA LEU A 26 -1.71 -13.73 -14.37
C LEU A 26 -3.14 -14.30 -14.33
N VAL A 27 -3.92 -13.86 -13.34
CA VAL A 27 -5.30 -14.33 -13.12
C VAL A 27 -6.22 -13.89 -14.26
N GLY A 28 -6.12 -12.63 -14.69
CA GLY A 28 -6.88 -12.11 -15.82
C GLY A 28 -6.55 -12.82 -17.12
N GLY A 29 -5.27 -13.14 -17.36
CA GLY A 29 -4.85 -13.88 -18.53
C GLY A 29 -5.36 -15.33 -18.52
N TRP A 30 -5.34 -15.99 -17.36
CA TRP A 30 -5.91 -17.32 -17.21
C TRP A 30 -7.43 -17.32 -17.47
N ILE A 31 -8.17 -16.42 -16.81
CA ILE A 31 -9.64 -16.32 -16.97
C ILE A 31 -10.01 -16.01 -18.42
N THR A 32 -9.27 -15.10 -19.08
CA THR A 32 -9.54 -14.74 -20.48
C THR A 32 -9.33 -15.93 -21.41
N ALA A 33 -8.30 -16.74 -21.17
CA ALA A 33 -8.07 -17.95 -21.97
C ALA A 33 -9.19 -18.99 -21.77
N ASP A 34 -9.69 -19.15 -20.54
CA ASP A 34 -10.82 -20.04 -20.25
C ASP A 34 -12.13 -19.52 -20.89
N VAL A 35 -12.41 -18.21 -20.83
CA VAL A 35 -13.62 -17.59 -21.42
C VAL A 35 -13.65 -17.69 -22.95
N LEU A 36 -12.49 -17.66 -23.60
CA LEU A 36 -12.38 -17.74 -25.06
C LEU A 36 -12.33 -19.19 -25.58
N GLU A 37 -12.51 -20.19 -24.72
CA GLU A 37 -12.53 -21.61 -25.09
C GLU A 37 -11.31 -21.98 -25.97
N MET A 38 -10.13 -21.46 -25.61
CA MET A 38 -8.93 -21.67 -26.40
C MET A 38 -8.43 -23.12 -26.21
N ASP A 39 -8.88 -24.02 -27.09
CA ASP A 39 -8.42 -25.41 -27.17
C ASP A 39 -6.93 -25.53 -27.47
N GLU A 40 -6.37 -24.54 -28.17
CA GLU A 40 -4.96 -24.49 -28.50
C GLU A 40 -4.12 -24.05 -27.27
N LEU A 41 -3.16 -24.91 -26.90
CA LEU A 41 -2.21 -24.63 -25.81
C LEU A 41 -1.39 -23.35 -26.05
N VAL A 42 -1.07 -23.03 -27.31
CA VAL A 42 -0.15 -21.92 -27.66
C VAL A 42 -0.76 -20.55 -27.31
N PRO A 43 -1.96 -20.16 -27.79
CA PRO A 43 -2.64 -18.94 -27.34
C PRO A 43 -2.82 -18.86 -25.83
N ARG A 44 -3.18 -19.98 -25.19
CA ARG A 44 -3.36 -20.06 -23.73
C ARG A 44 -2.08 -19.72 -22.96
N PHE A 45 -0.95 -20.32 -23.33
CA PHE A 45 0.35 -20.03 -22.70
C PHE A 45 0.84 -18.62 -23.02
N LEU A 46 0.60 -18.11 -24.23
CA LEU A 46 0.92 -16.73 -24.59
C LEU A 46 0.14 -15.75 -23.71
N LEU A 47 -1.16 -15.95 -23.54
CA LEU A 47 -2.02 -15.06 -22.76
C LEU A 47 -1.69 -15.14 -21.27
N ALA A 48 -1.49 -16.34 -20.72
CA ALA A 48 -1.10 -16.55 -19.33
C ALA A 48 0.34 -16.08 -19.03
N GLY A 49 1.25 -16.10 -20.01
CA GLY A 49 2.66 -15.72 -19.85
C GLY A 49 2.95 -14.24 -20.11
N VAL A 50 2.36 -13.65 -21.16
CA VAL A 50 2.61 -12.25 -21.56
C VAL A 50 1.85 -11.27 -20.69
N THR A 51 0.58 -11.57 -20.36
CA THR A 51 -0.26 -10.67 -19.54
C THR A 51 0.38 -10.29 -18.20
N PRO A 52 0.92 -11.21 -17.38
CA PRO A 52 1.54 -10.82 -16.11
C PRO A 52 2.81 -9.98 -16.33
N ILE A 53 3.57 -10.19 -17.40
CA ILE A 53 4.76 -9.38 -17.71
C ILE A 53 4.34 -7.95 -18.08
N VAL A 54 3.38 -7.80 -18.98
CA VAL A 54 2.86 -6.49 -19.40
C VAL A 54 2.27 -5.76 -18.20
N ALA A 55 1.46 -6.44 -17.38
CA ALA A 55 0.89 -5.87 -16.17
C ALA A 55 1.95 -5.50 -15.14
N ALA A 56 3.01 -6.30 -14.97
CA ALA A 56 4.13 -6.00 -14.07
C ALA A 56 4.92 -4.77 -14.53
N LEU A 57 5.22 -4.65 -15.83
CA LEU A 57 5.89 -3.48 -16.43
C LEU A 57 5.04 -2.22 -16.27
N LEU A 58 3.73 -2.36 -16.44
CA LEU A 58 2.79 -1.27 -16.23
C LEU A 58 2.69 -0.87 -14.76
N GLY A 59 2.70 -1.85 -13.85
CA GLY A 59 2.83 -1.62 -12.41
C GLY A 59 4.12 -0.89 -12.06
N HIS A 60 5.25 -1.26 -12.68
CA HIS A 60 6.52 -0.54 -12.52
C HIS A 60 6.41 0.91 -13.00
N TYR A 61 5.84 1.13 -14.19
CA TYR A 61 5.59 2.47 -14.73
C TYR A 61 4.70 3.29 -13.79
N LEU A 62 3.60 2.73 -13.30
CA LEU A 62 2.70 3.39 -12.35
C LEU A 62 3.42 3.69 -11.03
N THR A 63 4.18 2.77 -10.45
CA THR A 63 4.99 3.03 -9.26
C THR A 63 5.99 4.17 -9.49
N SER A 64 6.67 4.22 -10.63
CA SER A 64 7.63 5.29 -10.95
C SER A 64 6.94 6.66 -11.09
N ARG A 65 5.73 6.68 -11.66
CA ARG A 65 4.91 7.89 -11.82
C ARG A 65 4.23 8.33 -10.52
N ILE A 66 3.90 7.39 -9.64
CA ILE A 66 3.32 7.65 -8.31
C ILE A 66 4.40 8.15 -7.35
N GLY A 67 5.55 7.48 -7.34
CA GLY A 67 6.66 7.77 -6.43
C GLY A 67 7.45 9.03 -6.76
N GLY A 68 7.14 9.75 -7.84
CA GLY A 68 7.83 11.00 -8.19
C GLY A 68 9.33 10.84 -8.51
N VAL A 69 9.81 9.61 -8.67
CA VAL A 69 11.24 9.29 -8.86
C VAL A 69 11.77 9.79 -10.21
N TRP A 70 10.89 10.17 -11.13
CA TRP A 70 11.28 10.94 -12.31
C TRP A 70 11.52 12.41 -11.95
N GLY A 71 12.67 12.63 -11.30
CA GLY A 71 13.47 13.83 -11.43
C GLY A 71 12.74 15.15 -11.21
N ASP A 72 12.68 15.57 -9.94
CA ASP A 72 13.36 16.83 -9.64
C ASP A 72 14.87 16.56 -9.83
N GLY A 73 15.27 16.44 -11.11
CA GLY A 73 16.61 16.70 -11.50
C GLY A 73 16.87 18.10 -10.97
N SER A 74 17.75 18.16 -9.99
CA SER A 74 18.45 19.34 -9.55
C SER A 74 19.08 20.05 -10.75
N MET A 75 18.26 20.71 -11.57
CA MET A 75 18.61 22.05 -12.01
C MET A 75 18.58 22.87 -10.74
N ALA A 76 19.74 22.92 -10.09
CA ALA A 76 20.07 23.94 -9.12
C ALA A 76 19.82 25.30 -9.77
N PHE A 77 18.58 25.80 -9.68
CA PHE A 77 18.33 27.22 -9.82
C PHE A 77 19.00 27.86 -8.59
N GLY A 78 19.90 28.78 -8.90
CA GLY A 78 20.94 29.26 -8.01
C GLY A 78 20.43 29.66 -6.63
N ALA A 79 21.33 29.46 -5.66
CA ALA A 79 21.33 30.08 -4.36
C ALA A 79 21.01 31.58 -4.50
N GLY A 80 19.75 31.92 -4.25
CA GLY A 80 19.28 33.28 -4.06
C GLY A 80 18.45 33.28 -2.79
N ASP A 81 19.12 33.54 -1.66
CA ASP A 81 18.58 34.03 -0.38
C ASP A 81 17.08 33.78 -0.13
N ALA A 82 16.70 32.51 0.02
CA ALA A 82 15.43 32.18 0.64
C ALA A 82 15.59 32.31 2.17
N PRO A 83 14.79 33.13 2.86
CA PRO A 83 14.93 33.41 4.28
C PRO A 83 14.80 32.14 5.13
N ALA A 84 15.66 32.05 6.15
CA ALA A 84 16.05 30.87 6.91
C ALA A 84 14.99 30.27 7.89
N ASP A 85 13.71 30.61 7.77
CA ASP A 85 12.71 30.29 8.81
C ASP A 85 11.72 29.17 8.42
N GLY A 86 12.04 28.35 7.42
CA GLY A 86 11.18 27.23 6.98
C GLY A 86 11.92 25.91 6.92
N LEU A 87 11.78 25.09 7.97
CA LEU A 87 12.29 23.72 8.12
C LEU A 87 12.11 22.89 6.81
N PRO A 88 13.20 22.56 6.09
CA PRO A 88 13.14 21.96 4.75
C PRO A 88 12.75 20.47 4.71
N TRP A 89 12.55 19.83 5.86
CA TRP A 89 12.26 18.40 6.02
C TRP A 89 10.80 18.05 6.27
N VAL A 90 9.89 19.03 6.21
CA VAL A 90 8.45 18.73 6.16
C VAL A 90 8.12 18.32 4.73
N ASP A 91 8.47 17.09 4.38
CA ASP A 91 7.98 16.42 3.18
C ASP A 91 6.46 16.40 3.26
N ALA A 92 5.85 17.38 2.59
CA ALA A 92 4.40 17.48 2.50
C ALA A 92 3.85 16.14 2.00
N PRO A 93 2.76 15.62 2.59
CA PRO A 93 2.19 14.33 2.25
C PRO A 93 2.11 14.19 0.74
N GLY A 94 2.71 13.10 0.22
CA GLY A 94 3.20 13.02 -1.16
C GLY A 94 2.31 13.72 -2.19
N LYS A 95 2.93 14.54 -3.06
CA LYS A 95 2.30 15.37 -4.12
C LYS A 95 1.18 14.63 -4.91
N TRP A 96 1.21 13.30 -4.95
CA TRP A 96 0.20 12.45 -5.58
C TRP A 96 -1.19 12.48 -4.91
N THR A 97 -1.26 12.63 -3.59
CA THR A 97 -2.54 12.69 -2.85
C THR A 97 -3.42 13.85 -3.30
N ARG A 98 -2.84 14.90 -3.90
CA ARG A 98 -3.57 16.06 -4.43
C ARG A 98 -4.29 15.81 -5.75
N ARG A 99 -3.88 14.81 -6.55
CA ARG A 99 -4.48 14.55 -7.88
C ARG A 99 -5.83 13.80 -7.82
N GLY A 100 -6.24 13.37 -6.63
CA GLY A 100 -7.58 12.84 -6.36
C GLY A 100 -7.88 11.47 -7.00
N PRO A 101 -9.04 10.86 -6.67
CA PRO A 101 -9.44 9.55 -7.18
C PRO A 101 -9.68 9.53 -8.69
N PHE A 102 -10.01 10.70 -9.27
CA PHE A 102 -10.25 10.82 -10.71
C PHE A 102 -9.00 10.49 -11.54
N VAL A 103 -7.84 11.06 -11.18
CA VAL A 103 -6.60 10.80 -11.91
C VAL A 103 -6.18 9.33 -11.78
N ALA A 104 -6.41 8.71 -10.62
CA ALA A 104 -6.17 7.27 -10.47
C ALA A 104 -7.09 6.43 -11.37
N GLY A 105 -8.36 6.80 -11.51
CA GLY A 105 -9.29 6.16 -12.44
C GLY A 105 -8.86 6.32 -13.90
N VAL A 106 -8.44 7.51 -14.31
CA VAL A 106 -7.94 7.76 -15.68
C VAL A 106 -6.66 6.96 -15.95
N LEU A 107 -5.73 6.91 -15.00
CA LEU A 107 -4.53 6.09 -15.12
C LEU A 107 -4.84 4.59 -15.14
N ALA A 108 -5.81 4.13 -14.35
CA ALA A 108 -6.28 2.74 -14.37
C ALA A 108 -6.83 2.39 -15.75
N LEU A 109 -7.72 3.24 -16.27
CA LEU A 109 -8.34 3.06 -17.58
C LEU A 109 -7.28 3.01 -18.69
N TRP A 110 -6.37 3.98 -18.71
CA TRP A 110 -5.28 4.01 -19.68
C TRP A 110 -4.40 2.75 -19.59
N ALA A 111 -4.01 2.38 -18.38
CA ALA A 111 -3.21 1.20 -18.12
C ALA A 111 -3.88 -0.08 -18.66
N ILE A 112 -5.15 -0.28 -18.32
CA ILE A 112 -5.92 -1.45 -18.72
C ILE A 112 -6.11 -1.50 -20.24
N VAL A 113 -6.43 -0.37 -20.87
CA VAL A 113 -6.56 -0.30 -22.34
C VAL A 113 -5.23 -0.66 -23.02
N VAL A 114 -4.11 -0.12 -22.55
CA VAL A 114 -2.78 -0.44 -23.11
C VAL A 114 -2.45 -1.93 -22.93
N ALA A 115 -2.68 -2.49 -21.74
CA ALA A 115 -2.46 -3.91 -21.49
C ALA A 115 -3.35 -4.78 -22.40
N GLY A 116 -4.62 -4.41 -22.56
CA GLY A 116 -5.56 -5.04 -23.46
C GLY A 116 -5.10 -5.02 -24.91
N VAL A 117 -4.66 -3.87 -25.41
CA VAL A 117 -4.11 -3.72 -26.76
C VAL A 117 -2.92 -4.64 -26.97
N VAL A 118 -1.95 -4.65 -26.05
CA VAL A 118 -0.75 -5.49 -26.17
C VAL A 118 -1.10 -6.97 -26.17
N ASN A 119 -2.00 -7.40 -25.27
CA ASN A 119 -2.47 -8.79 -25.22
C ASN A 119 -3.21 -9.18 -26.50
N GLY A 120 -4.11 -8.33 -26.96
CA GLY A 120 -4.87 -8.55 -28.19
C GLY A 120 -3.98 -8.62 -29.43
N MET A 121 -2.98 -7.73 -29.55
CA MET A 121 -1.96 -7.81 -30.59
C MET A 121 -1.18 -9.13 -30.53
N THR A 122 -0.82 -9.56 -29.32
CA THR A 122 -0.05 -10.78 -29.10
C THR A 122 -0.81 -12.02 -29.57
N ILE A 123 -2.10 -12.11 -29.27
CA ILE A 123 -2.97 -13.19 -29.79
C ILE A 123 -3.15 -13.05 -31.30
N GLY A 124 -3.36 -11.82 -31.78
CA GLY A 124 -3.54 -11.50 -33.18
C GLY A 124 -2.36 -11.87 -34.08
N LEU A 125 -1.14 -11.99 -33.53
CA LEU A 125 0.05 -12.45 -34.25
C LEU A 125 -0.17 -13.83 -34.90
N VAL A 126 -0.98 -14.70 -34.29
CA VAL A 126 -1.28 -16.04 -34.83
C VAL A 126 -2.01 -15.94 -36.18
N ALA A 127 -2.79 -14.88 -36.40
CA ALA A 127 -3.49 -14.61 -37.65
C ALA A 127 -2.74 -13.63 -38.58
N GLY A 128 -1.47 -13.34 -38.31
CA GLY A 128 -0.63 -12.44 -39.09
C GLY A 128 -0.87 -10.94 -38.82
N PRO A 129 -0.32 -10.03 -39.66
CA PRO A 129 -0.32 -8.58 -39.40
C PRO A 129 -1.72 -7.96 -39.29
N ALA A 130 -2.67 -8.41 -40.11
CA ALA A 130 -4.06 -7.98 -40.02
C ALA A 130 -4.71 -8.43 -38.71
N GLY A 131 -4.38 -9.64 -38.25
CA GLY A 131 -4.79 -10.18 -36.96
C GLY A 131 -4.31 -9.32 -35.79
N MET A 132 -3.12 -8.74 -35.85
CA MET A 132 -2.63 -7.83 -34.80
C MET A 132 -3.50 -6.58 -34.64
N ILE A 133 -3.95 -5.97 -35.75
CA ILE A 133 -4.76 -4.74 -35.73
C ILE A 133 -6.15 -5.04 -35.16
N VAL A 134 -6.77 -6.12 -35.65
CA VAL A 134 -8.07 -6.58 -35.16
C VAL A 134 -7.97 -6.98 -33.69
N GLY A 135 -6.94 -7.76 -33.34
CA GLY A 135 -6.62 -8.17 -31.98
C GLY A 135 -6.42 -6.99 -31.04
N ALA A 136 -5.71 -5.93 -31.45
CA ALA A 136 -5.53 -4.71 -30.66
C ALA A 136 -6.88 -4.09 -30.25
N ALA A 137 -7.79 -3.93 -31.22
CA ALA A 137 -9.10 -3.33 -30.98
C ALA A 137 -9.96 -4.20 -30.05
N PHE A 138 -10.00 -5.51 -30.29
CA PHE A 138 -10.72 -6.44 -29.41
C PHE A 138 -10.11 -6.46 -28.01
N GLY A 139 -8.79 -6.56 -27.91
CA GLY A 139 -8.08 -6.57 -26.64
C GLY A 139 -8.35 -5.33 -25.78
N ALA A 140 -8.42 -4.14 -26.41
CA ALA A 140 -8.81 -2.91 -25.71
C ALA A 140 -10.22 -2.99 -25.10
N VAL A 141 -11.19 -3.52 -25.85
CA VAL A 141 -12.59 -3.66 -25.42
C VAL A 141 -12.73 -4.73 -24.33
N PHE A 142 -12.11 -5.90 -24.53
CA PHE A 142 -12.13 -7.01 -23.58
C PHE A 142 -11.39 -6.71 -22.27
N ALA A 143 -10.52 -5.71 -22.24
CA ALA A 143 -9.87 -5.27 -21.02
C ALA A 143 -10.77 -4.39 -20.12
N LEU A 144 -11.82 -3.75 -20.67
CA LEU A 144 -12.67 -2.81 -19.93
C LEU A 144 -13.30 -3.37 -18.64
N PRO A 145 -13.74 -4.65 -18.55
CA PRO A 145 -14.24 -5.23 -17.31
C PRO A 145 -13.21 -5.26 -16.17
N PHE A 146 -11.90 -5.18 -16.47
CA PHE A 146 -10.84 -5.14 -15.45
C PHE A 146 -10.59 -3.73 -14.90
N VAL A 147 -11.07 -2.69 -15.59
CA VAL A 147 -11.67 -1.47 -15.03
C VAL A 147 -11.67 -1.31 -13.50
N PRO A 148 -12.78 -1.73 -12.84
CA PRO A 148 -12.95 -1.58 -11.39
C PRO A 148 -11.86 -2.27 -10.56
N ALA A 149 -11.37 -3.43 -11.00
CA ALA A 149 -10.39 -4.22 -10.27
C ALA A 149 -9.07 -3.45 -10.06
N LEU A 150 -8.50 -2.88 -11.11
CA LEU A 150 -7.27 -2.08 -10.99
C LEU A 150 -7.54 -0.76 -10.25
N ALA A 151 -8.69 -0.14 -10.47
CA ALA A 151 -9.06 1.10 -9.80
C ALA A 151 -9.08 0.94 -8.27
N VAL A 152 -9.60 -0.18 -7.75
CA VAL A 152 -9.60 -0.48 -6.30
C VAL A 152 -8.18 -0.58 -5.76
N VAL A 153 -7.26 -1.25 -6.46
CA VAL A 153 -5.85 -1.39 -6.06
C VAL A 153 -5.14 -0.04 -6.09
N LEU A 154 -5.37 0.79 -7.12
CA LEU A 154 -4.78 2.12 -7.21
C LEU A 154 -5.32 3.07 -6.14
N ILE A 155 -6.62 3.04 -5.84
CA ILE A 155 -7.20 3.80 -4.73
C ILE A 155 -6.55 3.39 -3.40
N ALA A 156 -6.28 2.10 -3.18
CA ALA A 156 -5.54 1.64 -2.01
C ALA A 156 -4.10 2.15 -2.02
N ALA A 157 -3.41 2.08 -3.16
CA ALA A 157 -2.03 2.52 -3.32
C ALA A 157 -1.86 4.03 -3.09
N ASN A 158 -2.86 4.84 -3.44
CA ASN A 158 -2.85 6.29 -3.23
C ASN A 158 -2.79 6.70 -1.76
N ARG A 159 -3.12 5.77 -0.85
CA ARG A 159 -3.03 6.03 0.59
C ARG A 159 -1.61 5.84 1.11
N VAL A 160 -0.78 5.07 0.41
CA VAL A 160 0.60 4.83 0.78
C VAL A 160 1.39 6.14 0.67
N GLY A 161 2.16 6.47 1.70
CA GLY A 161 2.96 7.70 1.76
C GLY A 161 2.24 8.93 2.31
N ARG A 162 0.97 8.79 2.75
CA ARG A 162 0.27 9.87 3.48
C ARG A 162 0.67 10.00 4.95
N ALA A 163 1.21 8.92 5.51
CA ALA A 163 1.62 8.82 6.90
C ALA A 163 3.14 8.64 6.95
N ARG A 164 3.78 9.11 8.03
CA ARG A 164 5.22 8.94 8.22
C ARG A 164 5.63 7.48 8.08
N ALA A 165 6.77 7.26 7.43
CA ALA A 165 7.35 5.96 7.20
C ALA A 165 7.59 5.18 8.51
N GLY A 166 7.27 3.89 8.50
CA GLY A 166 7.38 3.02 9.69
C GLY A 166 6.25 3.15 10.72
N SER A 167 5.36 4.14 10.59
CA SER A 167 4.21 4.30 11.49
C SER A 167 3.17 3.19 11.35
N ILE A 168 2.31 3.07 12.37
CA ILE A 168 1.19 2.10 12.38
C ILE A 168 0.27 2.31 11.17
N VAL A 169 -0.04 3.57 10.83
CA VAL A 169 -0.91 3.89 9.70
C VAL A 169 -0.22 3.57 8.37
N ALA A 170 1.07 3.86 8.23
CA ALA A 170 1.82 3.52 7.01
C ALA A 170 1.86 2.01 6.77
N LEU A 171 2.08 1.21 7.81
CA LEU A 171 2.02 -0.25 7.72
C LEU A 171 0.63 -0.75 7.32
N SER A 172 -0.43 -0.19 7.90
CA SER A 172 -1.82 -0.54 7.54
C SER A 172 -2.15 -0.16 6.10
N ASP A 173 -1.71 1.00 5.61
CA ASP A 173 -1.93 1.39 4.21
C ASP A 173 -1.22 0.45 3.23
N ARG A 174 -0.01 -0.03 3.55
CA ARG A 174 0.69 -1.05 2.76
C ARG A 174 -0.06 -2.38 2.75
N ARG A 175 -0.59 -2.82 3.90
CA ARG A 175 -1.43 -4.02 3.99
C ARG A 175 -2.71 -3.87 3.18
N ALA A 176 -3.31 -2.69 3.14
CA ALA A 176 -4.53 -2.43 2.38
C ALA A 176 -4.34 -2.65 0.86
N VAL A 177 -3.16 -2.37 0.30
CA VAL A 177 -2.85 -2.67 -1.12
C VAL A 177 -2.86 -4.17 -1.38
N TRP A 178 -2.23 -4.95 -0.49
CA TRP A 178 -2.21 -6.41 -0.61
C TRP A 178 -3.60 -7.02 -0.38
N ALA A 179 -4.36 -6.52 0.58
CA ALA A 179 -5.74 -6.93 0.81
C ALA A 179 -6.62 -6.63 -0.40
N ALA A 180 -6.51 -5.44 -1.00
CA ALA A 180 -7.24 -5.08 -2.21
C ALA A 180 -6.89 -6.02 -3.38
N THR A 181 -5.60 -6.32 -3.57
CA THR A 181 -5.12 -7.22 -4.62
C THR A 181 -5.66 -8.64 -4.42
N ALA A 182 -5.56 -9.18 -3.21
CA ALA A 182 -6.06 -10.51 -2.87
C ALA A 182 -7.58 -10.60 -3.04
N ALA A 183 -8.32 -9.56 -2.63
CA ALA A 183 -9.77 -9.49 -2.81
C ALA A 183 -10.16 -9.49 -4.30
N VAL A 184 -9.49 -8.69 -5.13
CA VAL A 184 -9.72 -8.64 -6.57
C VAL A 184 -9.49 -10.01 -7.22
N ILE A 185 -8.37 -10.66 -6.90
CA ILE A 185 -8.05 -12.00 -7.41
C ILE A 185 -9.10 -13.01 -6.97
N ALA A 186 -9.46 -13.01 -5.69
CA ALA A 186 -10.43 -13.96 -5.14
C ALA A 186 -11.82 -13.79 -5.78
N VAL A 187 -12.30 -12.55 -5.93
CA VAL A 187 -13.58 -12.26 -6.60
C VAL A 187 -13.53 -12.67 -8.08
N ALA A 188 -12.45 -12.35 -8.79
CA ALA A 188 -12.31 -12.72 -10.21
C ALA A 188 -12.34 -14.24 -10.41
N LEU A 189 -11.61 -14.98 -9.58
CA LEU A 189 -11.59 -16.46 -9.64
C LEU A 189 -12.93 -17.07 -9.24
N GLN A 190 -13.61 -16.49 -8.25
CA GLN A 190 -14.93 -16.94 -7.85
C GLN A 190 -15.94 -16.78 -9.00
N LEU A 191 -15.97 -15.62 -9.64
CA LEU A 191 -16.84 -15.35 -10.78
C LEU A 191 -16.49 -16.24 -11.99
N GLY A 192 -15.20 -16.43 -12.27
CA GLY A 192 -14.74 -17.32 -13.34
C GLY A 192 -15.10 -18.80 -13.10
N SER A 193 -15.12 -19.25 -11.85
CA SER A 193 -15.47 -20.63 -11.50
C SER A 193 -16.95 -20.98 -11.71
N GLY A 194 -17.80 -19.98 -11.95
CA GLY A 194 -19.21 -20.17 -12.32
C GLY A 194 -19.43 -20.42 -13.81
N LEU A 195 -18.38 -20.32 -14.64
CA LEU A 195 -18.48 -20.60 -16.06
C LEU A 195 -18.62 -22.12 -16.29
N PRO A 196 -19.54 -22.57 -17.16
CA PRO A 196 -19.80 -24.00 -17.39
C PRO A 196 -18.56 -24.80 -17.80
N GLU A 197 -17.59 -24.13 -18.42
CA GLU A 197 -16.42 -24.74 -19.06
C GLU A 197 -15.09 -24.41 -18.36
N ALA A 198 -15.15 -23.95 -17.10
CA ALA A 198 -13.92 -23.68 -16.36
C ALA A 198 -13.03 -24.93 -16.31
N ALA A 199 -11.78 -24.82 -16.78
CA ALA A 199 -10.88 -25.96 -16.91
C ALA A 199 -10.50 -26.59 -15.54
N ALA A 200 -10.58 -25.81 -14.47
CA ALA A 200 -10.27 -26.25 -13.10
C ALA A 200 -11.09 -25.45 -12.06
N PRO A 201 -12.41 -25.67 -11.95
CA PRO A 201 -13.29 -24.88 -11.09
C PRO A 201 -12.90 -25.04 -9.61
N ASP A 202 -12.47 -26.24 -9.20
CA ASP A 202 -12.04 -26.52 -7.83
C ASP A 202 -10.77 -25.76 -7.46
N LEU A 203 -9.81 -25.64 -8.39
CA LEU A 203 -8.59 -24.87 -8.17
C LEU A 203 -8.93 -23.37 -8.06
N GLY A 204 -9.80 -22.85 -8.92
CA GLY A 204 -10.26 -21.48 -8.87
C GLY A 204 -10.91 -21.14 -7.52
N ARG A 205 -11.81 -22.01 -7.03
CA ARG A 205 -12.45 -21.87 -5.71
C ARG A 205 -11.45 -21.95 -4.56
N LEU A 206 -10.50 -22.88 -4.60
CA LEU A 206 -9.46 -23.00 -3.57
C LEU A 206 -8.60 -21.73 -3.48
N VAL A 207 -8.15 -21.21 -4.62
CA VAL A 207 -7.35 -19.98 -4.67
C VAL A 207 -8.19 -18.77 -4.23
N ALA A 208 -9.48 -18.72 -4.60
CA ALA A 208 -10.39 -17.70 -4.11
C ALA A 208 -10.56 -17.75 -2.58
N ALA A 209 -10.77 -18.94 -2.01
CA ALA A 209 -10.85 -19.13 -0.57
C ALA A 209 -9.56 -18.69 0.15
N MET A 210 -8.39 -19.05 -0.39
CA MET A 210 -7.10 -18.59 0.13
C MET A 210 -6.98 -17.07 0.06
N GLY A 211 -7.38 -16.45 -1.05
CA GLY A 211 -7.38 -14.99 -1.20
C GLY A 211 -8.26 -14.31 -0.14
N PHE A 212 -9.49 -14.79 0.09
CA PHE A 212 -10.36 -14.27 1.14
C PHE A 212 -9.79 -14.51 2.55
N ALA A 213 -9.14 -15.65 2.79
CA ALA A 213 -8.45 -15.91 4.06
C ALA A 213 -7.31 -14.92 4.32
N VAL A 214 -6.53 -14.57 3.29
CA VAL A 214 -5.49 -13.53 3.38
C VAL A 214 -6.10 -12.17 3.71
N VAL A 215 -7.19 -11.79 3.03
CA VAL A 215 -7.92 -10.54 3.34
C VAL A 215 -8.40 -10.53 4.79
N ALA A 216 -9.00 -11.62 5.26
CA ALA A 216 -9.45 -11.74 6.65
C ALA A 216 -8.30 -11.62 7.67
N GLY A 217 -7.16 -12.25 7.39
CA GLY A 217 -5.96 -12.14 8.22
C GLY A 217 -5.44 -10.70 8.29
N LEU A 218 -5.36 -9.99 7.16
CA LEU A 218 -4.93 -8.60 7.11
C LEU A 218 -5.92 -7.66 7.83
N CYS A 219 -7.22 -7.89 7.69
CA CYS A 219 -8.26 -7.18 8.45
C CYS A 219 -8.12 -7.40 9.96
N ALA A 220 -7.81 -8.62 10.40
CA ALA A 220 -7.60 -8.92 11.81
C ALA A 220 -6.38 -8.17 12.37
N LEU A 221 -5.28 -8.08 11.61
CA LEU A 221 -4.11 -7.28 11.99
C LEU A 221 -4.48 -5.79 12.11
N ASP A 222 -5.24 -5.23 11.17
CA ASP A 222 -5.68 -3.84 11.25
C ASP A 222 -6.62 -3.60 12.45
N ALA A 223 -7.50 -4.55 12.77
CA ALA A 223 -8.34 -4.47 13.97
C ALA A 223 -7.52 -4.51 15.27
N LEU A 224 -6.46 -5.32 15.32
CA LEU A 224 -5.52 -5.36 16.45
C LEU A 224 -4.77 -4.03 16.61
N GLU A 225 -4.33 -3.41 15.51
CA GLU A 225 -3.70 -2.08 15.56
C GLU A 225 -4.68 -1.00 16.01
N ILE A 226 -5.94 -1.02 15.55
CA ILE A 226 -6.99 -0.13 16.08
C ILE A 226 -7.15 -0.33 17.58
N ALA A 227 -7.22 -1.58 18.05
CA ALA A 227 -7.36 -1.89 19.47
C ALA A 227 -6.16 -1.39 20.28
N ARG A 228 -4.93 -1.49 19.75
CA ARG A 228 -3.71 -0.93 20.37
C ARG A 228 -3.80 0.59 20.48
N VAL A 229 -4.14 1.29 19.40
CA VAL A 229 -4.30 2.75 19.39
C VAL A 229 -5.44 3.21 20.31
N LEU A 230 -6.52 2.43 20.42
CA LEU A 230 -7.63 2.73 21.33
C LEU A 230 -7.30 2.50 22.81
N LYS A 231 -6.30 1.66 23.13
CA LYS A 231 -5.82 1.47 24.50
C LYS A 231 -4.87 2.58 24.97
N LEU A 232 -4.37 3.42 24.06
CA LEU A 232 -3.59 4.58 24.44
C LEU A 232 -4.45 5.51 25.31
N PRO A 233 -3.91 6.13 26.37
CA PRO A 233 -4.65 7.09 27.18
C PRO A 233 -5.17 8.24 26.31
N ARG A 234 -6.37 8.74 26.59
CA ARG A 234 -6.85 9.99 25.99
C ARG A 234 -6.15 11.13 26.71
N GLU A 235 -5.65 12.09 25.94
CA GLU A 235 -5.06 13.31 26.44
C GLU A 235 -6.04 13.98 27.42
N ARG A 236 -5.60 14.18 28.66
CA ARG A 236 -6.26 15.10 29.59
C ARG A 236 -5.64 16.47 29.34
N SER A 237 -6.24 17.20 28.41
CA SER A 237 -5.99 18.61 28.14
C SER A 237 -5.88 19.39 29.47
N GLY A 238 -4.68 19.89 29.81
CA GLY A 238 -4.58 20.98 30.78
C GLY A 238 -3.46 20.96 31.82
N ALA A 239 -2.62 19.92 31.95
CA ALA A 239 -1.54 19.93 32.96
C ALA A 239 -0.20 19.31 32.51
N GLY A 240 -0.13 18.75 31.30
CA GLY A 240 1.06 18.07 30.79
C GLY A 240 1.83 18.84 29.72
N ASP A 241 1.25 19.92 29.18
CA ASP A 241 1.72 20.54 27.94
C ASP A 241 3.14 21.12 28.07
N GLU A 242 3.45 21.81 29.18
CA GLU A 242 4.79 22.39 29.39
C GLU A 242 5.89 21.33 29.50
N VAL A 243 5.61 20.19 30.13
CA VAL A 243 6.59 19.09 30.27
C VAL A 243 6.73 18.36 28.94
N ALA A 244 5.63 18.14 28.22
CA ALA A 244 5.64 17.52 26.91
C ALA A 244 6.41 18.38 25.90
N GLU A 245 6.20 19.71 25.90
CA GLU A 245 6.91 20.65 25.05
C GLU A 245 8.41 20.67 25.34
N ARG A 246 8.80 20.66 26.63
CA ARG A 246 10.22 20.61 27.00
C ARG A 246 10.90 19.30 26.57
N ILE A 247 10.22 18.16 26.73
CA ILE A 247 10.74 16.87 26.29
C ILE A 247 10.78 16.78 24.76
N ALA A 248 9.79 17.33 24.06
CA ALA A 248 9.79 17.41 22.60
C ALA A 248 10.98 18.23 22.09
N ALA A 249 11.25 19.40 22.70
CA ALA A 249 12.40 20.23 22.37
C ALA A 249 13.75 19.51 22.65
N GLU A 250 13.87 18.77 23.77
CA GLU A 250 15.06 17.97 24.04
C GLU A 250 15.25 16.82 23.04
N ILE A 251 14.16 16.17 22.61
CA ILE A 251 14.21 15.13 21.59
C ILE A 251 14.60 15.71 20.23
N GLU A 252 14.06 16.86 19.84
CA GLU A 252 14.40 17.54 18.59
C GLU A 252 15.86 18.01 18.58
N ALA A 253 16.31 18.64 19.66
CA ALA A 253 17.70 19.05 19.80
C ALA A 253 18.66 17.85 19.77
N GLY A 254 18.30 16.75 20.43
CA GLY A 254 19.08 15.51 20.39
C GLY A 254 19.08 14.85 19.01
N ALA A 255 17.99 14.94 18.26
CA ALA A 255 17.92 14.42 16.89
C ALA A 255 18.78 15.24 15.92
N ALA A 256 18.71 16.57 15.99
CA ALA A 256 19.51 17.47 15.16
C ALA A 256 21.02 17.30 15.42
N ALA A 257 21.43 17.19 16.69
CA ALA A 257 22.82 16.93 17.05
C ALA A 257 23.32 15.56 16.54
N ALA A 258 22.43 14.56 16.49
CA ALA A 258 22.79 13.22 16.05
C ALA A 258 22.87 13.09 14.51
N GLU A 259 22.25 14.01 13.76
CA GLU A 259 22.32 14.08 12.30
C GLU A 259 23.66 14.65 11.81
N ASP A 260 24.22 15.64 12.53
CA ASP A 260 25.56 16.18 12.29
C ASP A 260 26.68 15.13 12.50
N ASP A 261 26.44 14.11 13.33
CA ASP A 261 27.40 13.05 13.65
C ASP A 261 27.47 11.91 12.61
N GLY A 262 26.90 12.09 11.42
CA GLY A 262 27.31 11.32 10.22
C GLY A 262 26.96 9.83 10.21
N GLY A 263 25.83 9.43 10.83
CA GLY A 263 25.16 8.15 10.49
C GLY A 263 25.21 7.02 11.53
N ALA A 264 25.84 7.21 12.69
CA ALA A 264 25.75 6.23 13.79
C ALA A 264 24.45 6.35 14.63
N ALA A 265 23.70 7.45 14.44
CA ALA A 265 22.56 7.84 15.25
C ALA A 265 21.27 7.03 15.06
N SER A 266 21.12 6.32 13.94
CA SER A 266 19.95 5.43 13.72
C SER A 266 19.85 4.34 14.80
N ALA A 267 20.99 3.90 15.36
CA ALA A 267 21.04 2.94 16.45
C ALA A 267 20.67 3.54 17.82
N ALA A 268 20.86 4.85 18.03
CA ALA A 268 20.51 5.53 19.29
C ALA A 268 18.99 5.67 19.49
N TRP A 269 18.22 5.66 18.40
CA TRP A 269 16.76 5.59 18.43
C TRP A 269 16.21 4.19 18.78
N ALA A 270 17.04 3.15 18.72
CA ALA A 270 16.59 1.75 18.78
C ALA A 270 16.58 1.11 20.18
N GLY A 271 17.03 1.78 21.24
CA GLY A 271 16.90 1.20 22.59
C GLY A 271 17.98 1.58 23.60
N GLY A 272 18.24 2.87 23.77
CA GLY A 272 18.97 3.33 24.96
C GLY A 272 18.21 2.91 26.22
N LYS A 273 18.87 2.21 27.16
CA LYS A 273 18.34 1.85 28.49
C LYS A 273 17.71 3.09 29.13
N GLY A 274 16.38 3.13 29.23
CA GLY A 274 15.63 4.23 29.84
C GLY A 274 14.81 5.10 28.87
N THR A 275 14.88 4.85 27.56
CA THR A 275 13.95 5.45 26.60
C THR A 275 12.66 4.63 26.57
N GLY A 276 11.54 5.21 26.99
CA GLY A 276 10.23 4.56 26.97
C GLY A 276 9.81 4.06 25.59
N GLU A 277 8.75 3.25 25.55
CA GLU A 277 8.17 2.73 24.30
C GLU A 277 7.80 3.89 23.37
N ARG A 278 8.31 3.88 22.13
CA ARG A 278 7.98 4.93 21.15
C ARG A 278 6.94 4.38 20.17
N ILE A 279 5.83 5.08 20.03
CA ILE A 279 4.72 4.69 19.14
C ILE A 279 4.46 5.83 18.16
N ASP A 280 4.77 5.65 16.88
CA ASP A 280 4.39 6.61 15.84
C ASP A 280 3.09 6.18 15.15
N LEU A 281 2.06 7.02 15.28
CA LEU A 281 0.78 6.87 14.61
C LEU A 281 0.84 7.34 13.14
N GLY A 282 1.81 8.18 12.80
CA GLY A 282 2.13 8.59 11.44
C GLY A 282 1.31 9.73 10.85
N LEU A 283 0.23 10.13 11.50
CA LEU A 283 -0.63 11.24 11.06
C LEU A 283 -0.61 12.36 12.08
N GLY A 284 -0.22 13.57 11.68
CA GLY A 284 -0.10 14.73 12.57
C GLY A 284 1.23 14.80 13.31
N ASP A 285 1.50 15.98 13.87
CA ASP A 285 2.80 16.31 14.49
C ASP A 285 2.74 16.43 16.01
N GLU A 286 1.57 16.18 16.60
CA GLU A 286 1.36 16.14 18.05
C GLU A 286 2.28 15.08 18.71
N VAL A 287 2.93 15.42 19.82
CA VAL A 287 3.77 14.51 20.61
C VAL A 287 3.17 14.40 22.01
N HIS A 288 2.75 13.20 22.39
CA HIS A 288 2.24 12.92 23.72
C HIS A 288 3.25 12.07 24.51
N VAL A 289 3.65 12.56 25.67
CA VAL A 289 4.58 11.85 26.56
C VAL A 289 3.82 11.30 27.76
N GLU A 290 3.77 9.98 27.86
CA GLU A 290 3.24 9.28 29.04
C GLU A 290 4.37 9.10 30.05
N VAL A 291 4.35 9.93 31.09
CA VAL A 291 5.29 9.86 32.21
C VAL A 291 4.70 8.99 33.31
N VAL A 292 5.33 7.85 33.59
CA VAL A 292 4.93 7.03 34.75
C VAL A 292 5.55 7.62 36.00
N ARG A 293 4.70 8.01 36.95
CA ARG A 293 5.18 8.46 38.26
C ARG A 293 5.89 7.29 38.94
N PRO A 294 7.16 7.45 39.36
CA PRO A 294 7.85 6.40 40.07
C PRO A 294 7.10 6.07 41.37
N THR A 295 6.77 4.79 41.56
CA THR A 295 6.10 4.30 42.78
C THR A 295 7.06 4.19 43.97
N HIS A 296 8.37 4.30 43.75
CA HIS A 296 9.40 4.21 44.79
C HIS A 296 10.07 5.57 45.07
N ALA A 297 10.01 5.99 46.33
CA ALA A 297 10.43 7.32 46.80
C ALA A 297 11.95 7.61 46.73
N TYR A 298 12.81 6.60 46.52
CA TYR A 298 14.26 6.74 46.75
C TYR A 298 15.14 6.92 45.50
N ARG A 299 14.58 6.97 44.28
CA ARG A 299 15.31 7.37 43.04
C ARG A 299 14.36 8.13 42.11
N GLY A 300 14.10 9.39 42.45
CA GLY A 300 13.00 10.22 41.91
C GLY A 300 13.20 10.83 40.52
N ALA A 301 13.82 10.13 39.58
CA ALA A 301 13.76 10.57 38.18
C ALA A 301 12.42 10.12 37.57
N GLN A 302 11.66 11.07 37.02
CA GLN A 302 10.50 10.73 36.20
C GLN A 302 10.98 9.86 35.02
N GLN A 303 10.42 8.65 34.89
CA GLN A 303 10.72 7.79 33.75
C GLN A 303 9.65 8.00 32.69
N ILE A 304 10.09 8.34 31.49
CA ILE A 304 9.23 8.36 30.30
C ILE A 304 8.88 6.92 30.01
N ALA A 305 7.61 6.55 30.20
CA ALA A 305 7.17 5.19 29.92
C ALA A 305 6.88 5.00 28.44
N ARG A 306 6.29 6.02 27.81
CA ARG A 306 5.93 5.98 26.40
C ARG A 306 5.93 7.36 25.77
N VAL A 307 6.37 7.46 24.52
CA VAL A 307 6.22 8.65 23.68
C VAL A 307 5.37 8.26 22.48
N VAL A 308 4.20 8.87 22.35
CA VAL A 308 3.28 8.67 21.23
C VAL A 308 3.38 9.88 20.32
N ARG A 309 3.70 9.67 19.04
CA ARG A 309 3.74 10.73 18.02
C ARG A 309 2.55 10.59 17.06
N GLY A 310 1.86 11.68 16.81
CA GLY A 310 0.72 11.78 15.90
C GLY A 310 -0.64 11.87 16.60
N ASN A 311 -1.60 12.39 15.85
CA ASN A 311 -2.98 12.58 16.27
C ASN A 311 -3.73 11.24 16.26
N ARG A 312 -4.17 10.83 17.45
CA ARG A 312 -4.90 9.58 17.67
C ARG A 312 -6.20 9.47 16.88
N GLU A 313 -7.00 10.52 16.83
CA GLU A 313 -8.31 10.49 16.20
C GLU A 313 -8.18 10.31 14.68
N ARG A 314 -7.24 11.02 14.07
CA ARG A 314 -6.91 10.87 12.64
C ARG A 314 -6.39 9.47 12.33
N ALA A 315 -5.52 8.92 13.18
CA ALA A 315 -5.01 7.55 13.03
C ALA A 315 -6.13 6.51 13.13
N VAL A 316 -7.01 6.60 14.13
CA VAL A 316 -8.15 5.66 14.29
C VAL A 316 -9.12 5.78 13.11
N ALA A 317 -9.47 6.99 12.67
CA ALA A 317 -10.34 7.20 11.52
C ALA A 317 -9.75 6.58 10.24
N ALA A 318 -8.44 6.79 10.03
CA ALA A 318 -7.69 6.24 8.92
C ALA A 318 -7.66 4.70 8.93
N LEU A 319 -7.42 4.08 10.08
CA LEU A 319 -7.41 2.63 10.24
C LEU A 319 -8.82 2.03 10.08
N ARG A 320 -9.85 2.65 10.66
CA ARG A 320 -11.25 2.22 10.48
C ARG A 320 -11.66 2.25 9.02
N ALA A 321 -11.29 3.28 8.27
CA ALA A 321 -11.56 3.33 6.84
C ALA A 321 -10.88 2.18 6.06
N GLY A 322 -9.68 1.75 6.48
CA GLY A 322 -9.02 0.56 5.94
C GLY A 322 -9.82 -0.71 6.23
N LEU A 323 -10.14 -0.93 7.51
CA LEU A 323 -10.89 -2.08 7.99
C LEU A 323 -12.27 -2.20 7.32
N MET A 324 -13.02 -1.10 7.18
CA MET A 324 -14.34 -1.11 6.54
C MET A 324 -14.29 -1.56 5.08
N ARG A 325 -13.24 -1.21 4.33
CA ARG A 325 -13.09 -1.68 2.94
C ARG A 325 -12.75 -3.16 2.88
N GLY A 326 -11.85 -3.62 3.74
CA GLY A 326 -11.52 -5.05 3.84
C GLY A 326 -12.73 -5.89 4.28
N ALA A 327 -13.50 -5.41 5.25
CA ALA A 327 -14.77 -6.03 5.65
C ALA A 327 -15.78 -6.05 4.50
N GLY A 328 -15.92 -4.95 3.75
CA GLY A 328 -16.77 -4.90 2.55
C GLY A 328 -16.38 -5.96 1.51
N ALA A 329 -15.08 -6.13 1.26
CA ALA A 329 -14.58 -7.18 0.35
C ALA A 329 -14.94 -8.60 0.84
N LEU A 330 -14.84 -8.87 2.15
CA LEU A 330 -15.24 -10.16 2.73
C LEU A 330 -16.75 -10.38 2.64
N VAL A 331 -17.57 -9.34 2.84
CA VAL A 331 -19.02 -9.43 2.69
C VAL A 331 -19.40 -9.75 1.25
N VAL A 332 -18.80 -9.07 0.27
CA VAL A 332 -18.99 -9.38 -1.16
C VAL A 332 -18.54 -10.82 -1.46
N GLY A 333 -17.37 -11.23 -0.96
CA GLY A 333 -16.88 -12.59 -1.12
C GLY A 333 -17.82 -13.65 -0.55
N ALA A 334 -18.33 -13.43 0.66
CA ALA A 334 -19.28 -14.33 1.31
C ALA A 334 -20.63 -14.40 0.56
N ALA A 335 -21.12 -13.27 0.04
CA ALA A 335 -22.33 -13.23 -0.76
C ALA A 335 -22.17 -14.05 -2.06
N LEU A 336 -21.07 -13.84 -2.78
CA LEU A 336 -20.74 -14.60 -3.99
C LEU A 336 -20.53 -16.09 -3.70
N TRP A 337 -19.96 -16.42 -2.54
CA TRP A 337 -19.78 -17.82 -2.14
C TRP A 337 -21.11 -18.53 -1.90
N GLY A 338 -22.08 -17.85 -1.29
CA GLY A 338 -23.39 -18.41 -0.96
C GLY A 338 -24.26 -18.73 -2.19
N GLU A 339 -24.06 -18.03 -3.31
CA GLU A 339 -24.79 -18.30 -4.56
C GLU A 339 -24.30 -19.55 -5.28
N VAL A 340 -23.01 -19.88 -5.19
CA VAL A 340 -22.43 -21.04 -5.89
C VAL A 340 -22.92 -22.40 -5.35
N TRP A 341 -23.51 -22.41 -4.16
CA TRP A 341 -24.04 -23.63 -3.53
C TRP A 341 -25.57 -23.77 -3.62
N LYS A 342 -26.24 -22.85 -4.32
CA LYS A 342 -27.68 -22.93 -4.59
C LYS A 342 -27.91 -23.50 -5.99
#